data_AF-A0A7S3H122-F1
#
_entry.id   AF-A0A7S3H122-F1
#
_cell.length_a   1.000
_cell.length_b   1.000
_cell.length_c   1.000
_cell.angle_alpha   90.00
_cell.angle_beta   90.00
_cell.angle_gamma   90.00
#
_symmetry.space_group_name_H-M   'P 1'
#
loop_
_entity.id
_entity.type
_entity.pdbx_description
1 polymer ?
#
loop_
_entity_poly.entity_id
_entity_poly.type
_entity_poly.pdbx_seq_one_letter_code
_entity_poly.pdbx_strand_id
1 'polypeptide(L)'
;VNAGVGQFSSKTYLEEALTNDLEKVKATASAMPQRSGGTDMAPGLDLCRTQLATQAGKDHAQVCVLITDGEASDPGQLPDAIAQLRATKVNLMGIYVGNTATDADKLREYACGSSS
;
A
#
# COMPACT_ATOMS: atom_id res chain seq x y z
N VAL A 1 0.90 -13.80 13.08
CA VAL A 1 0.90 -12.86 11.94
C VAL A 1 0.79 -11.47 12.51
N ASN A 2 1.54 -10.50 11.97
CA ASN A 2 1.35 -9.11 12.31
C ASN A 2 0.65 -8.41 11.13
N ALA A 3 -0.34 -7.58 11.43
CA ALA A 3 -1.10 -6.84 10.44
C ALA A 3 -1.30 -5.40 10.92
N GLY A 4 -1.48 -4.51 9.97
CA GLY A 4 -1.79 -3.11 10.18
C GLY A 4 -2.59 -2.63 8.98
N VAL A 5 -3.27 -1.51 9.12
CA VAL A 5 -4.06 -0.93 8.04
C VAL A 5 -3.83 0.57 8.00
N GLY A 6 -3.57 1.07 6.79
CA GLY A 6 -3.52 2.49 6.50
C GLY A 6 -4.35 2.76 5.27
N GLN A 7 -4.81 4.00 5.14
CA GLN A 7 -5.51 4.48 3.96
C GLN A 7 -4.84 5.74 3.43
N PHE A 8 -4.96 5.97 2.13
CA PHE A 8 -4.42 7.14 1.47
C PHE A 8 -5.48 7.79 0.59
N SER A 9 -5.33 9.10 0.42
CA SER A 9 -6.11 9.98 -0.43
C SER A 9 -5.15 11.09 -0.90
N SER A 10 -5.49 12.38 -0.79
CA SER A 10 -4.48 13.46 -0.78
C SER A 10 -3.65 13.53 0.52
N LYS A 11 -3.96 12.65 1.49
CA LYS A 11 -3.25 12.48 2.75
C LYS A 11 -3.22 11.00 3.11
N THR A 12 -2.21 10.62 3.89
CA THR A 12 -2.08 9.26 4.43
C THR A 12 -2.50 9.20 5.88
N TYR A 13 -3.19 8.12 6.24
CA TYR A 13 -3.67 7.86 7.59
C TYR A 13 -3.25 6.46 8.00
N LEU A 14 -2.51 6.38 9.11
CA LEU A 14 -2.29 5.11 9.79
C LEU A 14 -3.51 4.85 10.67
N GLU A 15 -4.39 3.95 10.23
CA GLU A 15 -5.63 3.63 10.96
C GLU A 15 -5.34 2.63 12.09
N GLU A 16 -4.54 1.60 11.81
CA GLU A 16 -3.99 0.70 12.84
C GLU A 16 -2.51 0.41 12.55
N ALA A 17 -1.67 0.63 13.55
CA ALA A 17 -0.25 0.29 13.49
C ALA A 17 -0.05 -1.22 13.36
N LEU A 18 1.08 -1.63 12.81
CA LEU A 18 1.41 -3.04 12.69
C LEU A 18 1.46 -3.72 14.08
N THR A 19 0.55 -4.65 14.31
CA THR A 19 0.33 -5.33 15.60
C THR A 19 0.07 -6.83 15.40
N ASN A 20 0.19 -7.62 16.47
CA ASN A 20 -0.22 -9.02 16.49
C ASN A 20 -1.69 -9.22 16.90
N ASP A 21 -2.42 -8.14 17.22
CA ASP A 21 -3.86 -8.16 17.50
C ASP A 21 -4.67 -8.05 16.21
N LEU A 22 -4.92 -9.19 15.58
CA LEU A 22 -5.64 -9.25 14.30
C LEU A 22 -7.11 -8.84 14.42
N GLU A 23 -7.76 -9.09 15.55
CA GLU A 23 -9.17 -8.72 15.75
C GLU A 23 -9.33 -7.20 15.83
N LYS A 24 -8.38 -6.51 16.48
CA LYS A 24 -8.31 -5.05 16.45
C LYS A 24 -8.13 -4.51 15.04
N VAL A 25 -7.20 -5.06 14.27
CA VAL A 25 -6.97 -4.62 12.86
C VAL A 25 -8.23 -4.80 12.02
N LYS A 26 -8.94 -5.93 12.16
CA LYS A 26 -10.21 -6.20 11.46
C LYS A 26 -11.30 -5.21 11.87
N ALA A 27 -11.44 -4.94 13.17
CA ALA A 27 -12.41 -3.99 13.68
C ALA A 27 -12.13 -2.58 13.15
N THR A 28 -10.86 -2.13 13.19
CA THR A 28 -10.45 -0.84 12.63
C THR A 28 -10.69 -0.76 11.13
N ALA A 29 -10.30 -1.78 10.36
CA ALA A 29 -10.54 -1.81 8.91
C ALA A 29 -12.03 -1.79 8.55
N SER A 30 -12.89 -2.38 9.38
CA SER A 30 -14.35 -2.40 9.17
C SER A 30 -15.01 -1.08 9.55
N ALA A 31 -14.43 -0.32 10.48
CA ALA A 31 -14.98 0.92 11.00
C ALA A 31 -14.34 2.19 10.40
N MET A 32 -13.27 2.06 9.61
CA MET A 32 -12.55 3.22 9.06
C MET A 32 -13.45 4.05 8.14
N PRO A 33 -13.52 5.38 8.31
CA PRO A 33 -14.26 6.23 7.41
C PRO A 33 -13.50 6.39 6.09
N GLN A 34 -14.23 6.44 4.98
CA GLN A 34 -13.63 6.79 3.69
C GLN A 34 -13.05 8.20 3.74
N ARG A 35 -11.79 8.35 3.34
CA ARG A 35 -11.14 9.66 3.18
C ARG A 35 -11.30 10.12 1.75
N SER A 36 -11.91 11.29 1.56
CA SER A 36 -12.01 11.93 0.25
C SER A 36 -10.72 12.65 -0.12
N GLY A 37 -10.43 12.75 -1.41
CA GLY A 37 -9.27 13.45 -1.95
C GLY A 37 -8.84 12.82 -3.26
N GLY A 38 -7.62 13.11 -3.69
CA GLY A 38 -6.96 12.40 -4.78
C GLY A 38 -6.46 11.02 -4.34
N THR A 39 -5.57 10.46 -5.15
CA THR A 39 -4.99 9.12 -4.96
C THR A 39 -3.47 9.26 -4.87
N ASP A 40 -2.96 9.92 -3.83
CA ASP A 40 -1.52 10.12 -3.62
C ASP A 40 -0.90 8.82 -3.10
N MET A 41 -0.43 7.99 -4.04
CA MET A 41 -0.03 6.61 -3.80
C MET A 41 1.37 6.53 -3.19
N ALA A 42 2.30 7.41 -3.56
CA ALA A 42 3.68 7.38 -3.10
C ALA A 42 3.78 7.51 -1.56
N PRO A 43 3.08 8.46 -0.90
CA PRO A 43 3.01 8.51 0.56
C PRO A 43 2.39 7.26 1.20
N GLY A 44 1.41 6.62 0.54
CA GLY A 44 0.80 5.37 1.00
C GLY A 44 1.79 4.20 0.99
N LEU A 45 2.60 4.08 -0.07
CA LEU A 45 3.68 3.09 -0.16
C LEU A 45 4.76 3.34 0.90
N ASP A 46 5.11 4.60 1.16
CA ASP A 46 6.08 4.95 2.21
C ASP A 46 5.58 4.62 3.62
N LEU A 47 4.29 4.84 3.91
CA LEU A 47 3.68 4.41 5.15
C LEU A 47 3.82 2.90 5.33
N CYS A 48 3.50 2.12 4.28
CA CYS A 48 3.60 0.67 4.30
C CYS A 48 5.04 0.20 4.55
N ARG A 49 6.02 0.79 3.83
CA ARG A 49 7.45 0.55 4.00
C ARG A 49 7.89 0.81 5.44
N THR A 50 7.51 1.95 6.01
CA THR A 50 7.89 2.37 7.36
C THR A 50 7.27 1.47 8.43
N GLN A 51 6.01 1.07 8.27
CA GLN A 51 5.37 0.12 9.20
C GLN A 51 6.05 -1.25 9.18
N LEU A 52 6.36 -1.79 8.00
CA LEU A 52 7.04 -3.07 7.86
C LEU A 52 8.49 -3.02 8.34
N ALA A 53 9.17 -1.88 8.22
CA ALA A 53 10.51 -1.69 8.75
C ALA A 53 10.59 -1.88 10.29
N THR A 54 9.50 -1.70 11.03
CA THR A 54 9.45 -2.00 12.48
C THR A 54 9.66 -3.49 12.79
N GLN A 55 9.52 -4.37 11.79
CA GLN A 55 9.77 -5.81 11.90
C GLN A 55 11.06 -6.24 11.20
N ALA A 56 11.92 -5.28 10.82
CA ALA A 56 13.20 -5.58 10.18
C ALA A 56 14.02 -6.57 11.03
N GLY A 57 14.65 -7.54 10.37
CA GLY A 57 15.45 -8.59 11.01
C GLY A 57 14.64 -9.80 11.52
N LYS A 58 13.31 -9.78 11.45
CA LYS A 58 12.49 -10.99 11.64
C LYS A 58 12.43 -11.78 10.33
N ASP A 59 12.57 -13.10 10.43
CA ASP A 59 12.58 -14.01 9.27
C ASP A 59 11.16 -14.33 8.77
N HIS A 60 10.33 -13.31 8.64
CA HIS A 60 8.94 -13.43 8.17
C HIS A 60 8.78 -12.72 6.82
N ALA A 61 7.95 -13.28 5.94
CA ALA A 61 7.56 -12.61 4.71
C ALA A 61 6.89 -11.27 5.02
N GLN A 62 7.39 -10.19 4.42
CA GLN A 62 6.82 -8.85 4.52
C GLN A 62 6.07 -8.57 3.24
N VAL A 63 4.78 -8.23 3.35
CA VAL A 63 3.90 -7.99 2.21
C VAL A 63 3.20 -6.65 2.42
N CYS A 64 3.31 -5.78 1.43
CA CYS A 64 2.50 -4.59 1.29
C CYS A 64 1.35 -4.89 0.34
N VAL A 65 0.11 -4.77 0.80
CA VAL A 65 -1.09 -4.97 -0.02
C VAL A 65 -1.66 -3.60 -0.38
N LEU A 66 -1.52 -3.21 -1.64
CA LEU A 66 -2.04 -1.97 -2.19
C LEU A 66 -3.40 -2.24 -2.84
N ILE A 67 -4.45 -1.57 -2.36
CA ILE A 67 -5.80 -1.66 -2.93
C ILE A 67 -6.15 -0.29 -3.51
N THR A 68 -6.45 -0.21 -4.80
CA THR A 68 -6.70 1.05 -5.50
C THR A 68 -7.48 0.85 -6.81
N ASP A 69 -8.05 1.93 -7.34
CA ASP A 69 -8.65 2.00 -8.66
C ASP A 69 -7.63 2.09 -9.80
N GLY A 70 -6.34 2.13 -9.48
CA GLY A 70 -5.25 2.08 -10.45
C GLY A 70 -4.77 3.45 -10.94
N GLU A 71 -5.45 4.53 -10.58
CA GLU A 71 -4.98 5.89 -10.86
C GLU A 71 -4.11 6.43 -9.72
N ALA A 72 -3.15 7.27 -10.06
CA ALA A 72 -2.30 7.97 -9.11
C ALA A 72 -2.40 9.48 -9.36
N SER A 73 -2.61 10.25 -8.30
CA SER A 73 -2.58 11.72 -8.36
C SER A 73 -1.15 12.29 -8.30
N ASP A 74 -0.17 11.44 -7.99
CA ASP A 74 1.24 11.74 -7.81
C ASP A 74 2.16 10.87 -8.70
N PRO A 75 1.91 10.74 -10.02
CA PRO A 75 2.66 9.83 -10.88
C PRO A 75 4.15 10.18 -11.01
N GLY A 76 4.55 11.42 -10.68
CA GLY A 76 5.96 11.84 -10.69
C GLY A 76 6.76 11.31 -9.51
N GLN A 77 6.13 11.07 -8.35
CA GLN A 77 6.77 10.60 -7.13
C GLN A 77 6.70 9.07 -6.99
N LEU A 78 5.74 8.45 -7.67
CA LEU A 78 5.45 7.03 -7.56
C LEU A 78 6.62 6.11 -7.96
N PRO A 79 7.40 6.38 -9.04
CA PRO A 79 8.54 5.55 -9.38
C PRO A 79 9.59 5.45 -8.27
N ASP A 80 9.88 6.57 -7.60
CA ASP A 80 10.86 6.61 -6.51
C ASP A 80 10.36 5.84 -5.28
N ALA A 81 9.08 6.00 -4.91
CA ALA A 81 8.49 5.26 -3.80
C ALA A 81 8.48 3.74 -4.05
N ILE A 82 8.17 3.31 -5.27
CA ILE A 82 8.24 1.90 -5.67
C ILE A 82 9.69 1.40 -5.62
N ALA A 83 10.65 2.17 -6.13
CA ALA A 83 12.06 1.80 -6.10
C ALA A 83 12.57 1.65 -4.66
N GLN A 84 12.20 2.57 -3.77
CA GLN A 84 12.52 2.50 -2.34
C GLN A 84 11.91 1.29 -1.66
N LEU A 85 10.65 0.94 -1.99
CA LEU A 85 10.00 -0.26 -1.45
C LEU A 85 10.69 -1.54 -1.94
N ARG A 86 11.00 -1.63 -3.24
CA ARG A 86 11.68 -2.78 -3.87
C ARG A 86 13.13 -2.97 -3.39
N ALA A 87 13.78 -1.90 -2.91
CA ALA A 87 15.10 -2.00 -2.28
C ALA A 87 15.05 -2.66 -0.89
N THR A 88 13.87 -2.93 -0.33
CA THR A 88 13.67 -3.65 0.93
C THR A 88 13.31 -5.13 0.68
N LYS A 89 13.09 -5.90 1.75
CA LYS A 89 12.57 -7.29 1.65
C LYS A 89 11.04 -7.36 1.51
N VAL A 90 10.36 -6.22 1.33
CA VAL A 90 8.91 -6.13 1.21
C VAL A 90 8.44 -6.51 -0.19
N ASN A 91 7.49 -7.43 -0.27
CA ASN A 91 6.78 -7.78 -1.50
C ASN A 91 5.57 -6.85 -1.68
N LEU A 92 5.40 -6.28 -2.87
CA LEU A 92 4.22 -5.47 -3.19
C LEU A 92 3.19 -6.31 -3.93
N MET A 93 1.95 -6.33 -3.41
CA MET A 93 0.80 -6.97 -4.06
C MET A 93 -0.27 -5.90 -4.35
N GLY A 94 -0.65 -5.75 -5.62
CA GLY A 94 -1.72 -4.84 -6.03
C GLY A 94 -3.07 -5.57 -6.14
N ILE A 95 -4.14 -4.96 -5.63
CA ILE A 95 -5.53 -5.36 -5.82
C ILE A 95 -6.23 -4.20 -6.52
N TYR A 96 -6.63 -4.45 -7.77
CA TYR A 96 -7.38 -3.49 -8.58
C TYR A 96 -8.86 -3.51 -8.19
N VAL A 97 -9.44 -2.32 -7.99
CA VAL A 97 -10.88 -2.13 -7.75
C VAL A 97 -11.41 -1.08 -8.72
N GLY A 98 -11.93 -1.54 -9.86
CA GLY A 98 -12.48 -0.67 -10.89
C GLY A 98 -13.05 -1.48 -12.03
N ASN A 99 -13.30 -0.83 -13.17
CA ASN A 99 -13.93 -1.46 -14.34
C ASN A 99 -13.22 -1.18 -15.68
N THR A 100 -12.02 -0.59 -15.65
CA THR A 100 -11.22 -0.20 -16.81
C THR A 100 -9.94 -1.04 -16.89
N ALA A 101 -9.70 -1.67 -18.04
CA ALA A 101 -8.47 -2.43 -18.27
C ALA A 101 -7.22 -1.54 -18.20
N THR A 102 -7.33 -0.29 -18.66
CA THR A 102 -6.23 0.69 -18.63
C THR A 102 -5.73 0.97 -17.22
N ASP A 103 -6.63 1.15 -16.25
CA ASP A 103 -6.20 1.47 -14.88
C ASP A 103 -5.70 0.21 -14.15
N ALA A 104 -6.24 -0.97 -14.50
CA ALA A 104 -5.67 -2.23 -14.07
C ALA A 104 -4.24 -2.44 -14.59
N ASP A 105 -3.97 -2.05 -15.84
CA ASP A 105 -2.63 -2.11 -16.44
C ASP A 105 -1.66 -1.14 -15.75
N LYS A 106 -2.10 0.08 -15.40
CA LYS A 106 -1.30 1.03 -14.58
C LYS A 106 -0.91 0.41 -13.24
N LEU A 107 -1.88 -0.16 -12.51
CA LEU A 107 -1.58 -0.82 -11.23
C LEU A 107 -0.63 -2.02 -11.41
N ARG A 108 -0.79 -2.79 -12.48
CA ARG A 108 0.11 -3.92 -12.80
C ARG A 108 1.54 -3.42 -13.01
N GLU A 109 1.73 -2.33 -13.74
CA GLU A 109 3.05 -1.72 -13.93
C GLU A 109 3.68 -1.32 -12.58
N TYR A 110 2.91 -0.73 -11.68
CA TYR A 110 3.39 -0.35 -10.34
C TYR A 110 3.75 -1.55 -9.47
N ALA A 111 2.86 -2.54 -9.39
CA ALA A 111 3.03 -3.71 -8.52
C ALA A 111 4.09 -4.70 -9.04
N CYS A 112 4.04 -5.03 -10.33
CA CYS A 112 4.84 -6.09 -10.93
C CYS A 112 6.03 -5.58 -11.76
N GLY A 113 6.05 -4.29 -12.11
CA GLY A 113 6.97 -3.74 -13.10
C GLY A 113 6.44 -3.90 -14.53
N SER A 114 7.05 -3.19 -15.47
CA SER A 114 6.79 -3.38 -16.90
C SER A 114 7.24 -4.78 -17.32
N SER A 115 6.30 -5.62 -17.74
CA SER A 115 6.63 -6.81 -18.53
C SER A 115 7.31 -6.33 -19.82
N SER A 116 8.54 -6.84 -20.03
CA SER A 116 9.45 -6.49 -21.13
C SER A 116 8.84 -6.57 -22.51
#